data_AF-A0A8T4JF09-F1
#
_entry.id   AF-A0A8T4JF09-F1
#
_cell.length_a   1.000
_cell.length_b   1.000
_cell.length_c   1.000
_cell.angle_alpha   90.00
_cell.angle_beta   90.00
_cell.angle_gamma   90.00
#
_symmetry.space_group_name_H-M   'P 1'
#
loop_
_entity.id
_entity.type
_entity.pdbx_description
1 polymer ?
#
loop_
_entity_poly.entity_id
_entity_poly.type
_entity_poly.pdbx_seq_one_letter_code
_entity_poly.pdbx_strand_id
1 'polypeptide(L)'
;MVKVIKQTKRGKNFQVPGLPYDDSRNYSRTRILDVVPSPEELEHLMNEEQEEDTVLGLWPKSALLGFRNYIPTSFRRVWKGIHNPTKFFGPDTEENGDRERVLLQLQTELDAKSATIDAAVAHNRASLGTIVNKAHHLNRLYVIGRQHGFFPEHEYPMLFGDLRDPDNWTDALIGMKYAFNELKREIPIGSREYDIVVRKPYTDPEKLHQLYPFIEWFEKKLGDNLAGILLYGSAARTEDPKKFSDYDNWVRVHDVGAAVKALAHTAPSVISGKVVEGYEGHEDFAKHVGIHIIPADDEHLLRHIRFLHDPTEFLKHTRVLTGHWPFPKVDEDEVLERGLSHAYIKLKTLCSSLDWAYRDPQRVAEAPALFEFLVKNLRFFLQHTVNAIEGPAFRHKDALNKMLEERGCPIPEYRNDPRYIQEALLKTTVAGLQMQAEFHAHGRVPNIDFLKE
;
A
#
# COMPACT_ATOMS: atom_id res chain seq x y z
N MET A 1 30.44 -13.59 1.70
CA MET A 1 30.74 -12.29 2.31
C MET A 1 30.31 -11.21 1.35
N VAL A 2 29.09 -10.70 1.57
CA VAL A 2 28.55 -9.51 0.93
C VAL A 2 29.48 -8.31 1.12
N LYS A 3 29.63 -7.47 0.09
CA LYS A 3 30.46 -6.26 0.15
C LYS A 3 29.59 -5.01 0.05
N VAL A 4 29.81 -4.07 0.97
CA VAL A 4 29.27 -2.71 0.85
C VAL A 4 30.06 -1.98 -0.23
N ILE A 5 29.50 -1.88 -1.44
CA ILE A 5 30.16 -1.23 -2.58
C ILE A 5 30.05 0.30 -2.51
N LYS A 6 29.05 0.81 -1.79
CA LYS A 6 28.89 2.24 -1.54
C LYS A 6 28.07 2.48 -0.29
N GLN A 7 28.44 3.52 0.45
CA GLN A 7 27.64 4.10 1.52
C GLN A 7 27.33 5.56 1.17
N THR A 8 26.07 5.97 1.29
CA THR A 8 25.69 7.38 1.19
C THR A 8 26.09 8.11 2.46
N LYS A 9 26.30 9.43 2.36
CA LYS A 9 26.48 10.26 3.56
C LYS A 9 25.18 10.22 4.38
N ARG A 10 25.32 10.29 5.70
CA ARG A 10 24.19 10.52 6.62
C ARG A 10 23.43 11.77 6.16
N GLY A 11 22.16 11.60 5.80
CA GLY A 11 21.31 12.66 5.29
C GLY A 11 20.03 12.76 6.11
N LYS A 12 19.57 13.99 6.34
CA LYS A 12 18.29 14.22 7.02
C LYS A 12 17.17 13.52 6.28
N ASN A 13 16.27 12.88 7.03
CA ASN A 13 15.04 12.40 6.44
C ASN A 13 14.18 13.57 5.95
N PHE A 14 13.28 13.27 5.01
CA PHE A 14 12.33 14.26 4.53
C PHE A 14 11.44 14.70 5.71
N GLN A 15 11.46 16.00 5.98
CA GLN A 15 10.67 16.64 7.02
C GLN A 15 9.88 17.77 6.35
N VAL A 16 8.56 17.72 6.48
CA VAL A 16 7.68 18.80 6.08
C VAL A 16 7.72 19.89 7.16
N PRO A 17 8.04 21.14 6.82
CA PRO A 17 7.99 22.25 7.77
C PRO A 17 6.61 22.35 8.44
N GLY A 18 6.58 22.65 9.74
CA GLY A 18 5.33 22.83 10.50
C GLY A 18 4.62 21.54 10.93
N LEU A 19 4.99 20.36 10.41
CA LEU A 19 4.49 19.08 10.92
C LEU A 19 5.40 18.54 12.03
N PRO A 20 4.85 17.89 13.06
CA PRO A 20 5.68 17.19 14.06
C PRO A 20 6.49 16.06 13.41
N TYR A 21 7.58 15.67 14.05
CA TYR A 21 8.48 14.63 13.59
C TYR A 21 8.95 13.76 14.76
N ASP A 22 9.29 12.50 14.47
CA ASP A 22 9.88 11.60 15.45
C ASP A 22 11.41 11.80 15.46
N ASP A 23 11.91 12.36 16.56
CA ASP A 23 13.34 12.69 16.70
C ASP A 23 14.25 11.45 16.69
N SER A 24 13.71 10.26 16.94
CA SER A 24 14.47 9.00 16.90
C SER A 24 14.85 8.56 15.48
N ARG A 25 14.41 9.26 14.44
CA ARG A 25 14.69 8.90 13.03
C ARG A 25 15.00 10.12 12.18
N ASN A 26 15.74 11.06 12.73
CA ASN A 26 16.10 12.31 12.06
C ASN A 26 16.93 12.11 10.78
N TYR A 27 17.65 10.99 10.67
CA TYR A 27 18.57 10.74 9.57
C TYR A 27 18.31 9.41 8.88
N SER A 28 18.92 9.30 7.71
CA SER A 28 18.98 8.10 6.92
C SER A 28 20.37 7.91 6.35
N ARG A 29 20.72 6.65 6.17
CA ARG A 29 21.93 6.24 5.48
C ARG A 29 21.59 5.05 4.59
N THR A 30 22.22 4.97 3.44
CA THR A 30 22.00 3.86 2.52
C THR A 30 23.33 3.16 2.24
N ARG A 31 23.35 1.84 2.41
CA ARG A 31 24.44 0.97 1.94
C ARG A 31 23.96 0.21 0.72
N ILE A 32 24.76 0.27 -0.34
CA ILE A 32 24.57 -0.51 -1.56
C ILE A 32 25.43 -1.76 -1.43
N LEU A 33 24.81 -2.91 -1.62
CA LEU A 33 25.43 -4.22 -1.55
C LEU A 33 25.69 -4.75 -2.96
N ASP A 34 26.81 -5.45 -3.18
CA ASP A 34 27.11 -6.09 -4.47
C ASP A 34 26.13 -7.21 -4.82
N VAL A 35 25.75 -8.00 -3.81
CA VAL A 35 24.83 -9.14 -3.94
C VAL A 35 23.76 -9.12 -2.84
N VAL A 36 22.76 -9.99 -2.98
CA VAL A 36 21.78 -10.23 -1.91
C VAL A 36 22.50 -10.91 -0.73
N PRO A 37 22.44 -10.36 0.49
CA PRO A 37 23.12 -10.94 1.65
C PRO A 37 22.40 -12.20 2.16
N SER A 38 23.12 -13.09 2.84
CA SER A 38 22.48 -14.11 3.69
C SER A 38 21.78 -13.47 4.90
N PRO A 39 20.88 -14.17 5.61
CA PRO A 39 20.29 -13.66 6.84
C PRO A 39 21.33 -13.26 7.90
N GLU A 40 22.40 -14.05 8.06
CA GLU A 40 23.49 -13.79 9.01
C GLU A 40 24.33 -12.58 8.59
N GLU A 41 24.61 -12.43 7.29
CA GLU A 41 25.28 -11.25 6.74
C GLU A 41 24.43 -9.99 6.92
N LEU A 42 23.11 -10.10 6.74
CA LEU A 42 22.17 -9.00 6.93
C LEU A 42 22.08 -8.61 8.41
N GLU A 43 21.97 -9.58 9.31
CA GLU A 43 22.05 -9.35 10.76
C GLU A 43 23.34 -8.62 11.14
N HIS A 44 24.48 -9.08 10.64
CA HIS A 44 25.77 -8.43 10.90
C HIS A 44 25.76 -6.96 10.42
N LEU A 45 25.30 -6.71 9.19
CA LEU A 45 25.19 -5.35 8.64
C LEU A 45 24.23 -4.46 9.41
N MET A 46 23.14 -5.03 9.95
CA MET A 46 22.20 -4.32 10.81
C MET A 46 22.86 -3.94 12.14
N ASN A 47 23.76 -4.77 12.69
CA ASN A 47 24.49 -4.52 13.93
C ASN A 47 25.70 -3.57 13.77
N GLU A 48 26.30 -3.51 12.57
CA GLU A 48 27.46 -2.65 12.30
C GLU A 48 27.10 -1.17 12.12
N GLU A 49 27.55 -0.32 13.05
CA GLU A 49 27.37 1.14 13.08
C GLU A 49 25.91 1.61 13.18
N GLN A 50 25.22 1.20 14.25
CA GLN A 50 23.91 1.72 14.59
C GLN A 50 24.00 3.10 15.26
N GLU A 51 23.82 4.15 14.48
CA GLU A 51 23.47 5.48 15.02
C GLU A 51 21.98 5.44 15.40
N GLU A 52 21.66 5.69 16.68
CA GLU A 52 20.31 5.58 17.24
C GLU A 52 19.25 6.36 16.44
N ASP A 53 19.63 7.51 15.88
CA ASP A 53 18.75 8.42 15.16
C ASP A 53 18.75 8.28 13.62
N THR A 54 19.43 7.26 13.08
CA THR A 54 19.68 7.11 11.64
C THR A 54 19.13 5.81 11.08
N VAL A 55 18.07 5.87 10.28
CA VAL A 55 17.50 4.70 9.59
C VAL A 55 18.47 4.15 8.54
N LEU A 56 18.78 2.86 8.60
CA LEU A 56 19.66 2.19 7.63
C LEU A 56 18.86 1.53 6.50
N GLY A 57 19.10 1.97 5.26
CA GLY A 57 18.62 1.30 4.06
C GLY A 57 19.70 0.39 3.48
N LEU A 58 19.44 -0.92 3.44
CA LEU A 58 20.34 -1.92 2.86
C LEU A 58 19.77 -2.40 1.53
N TRP A 59 20.43 -2.07 0.42
CA TRP A 59 19.91 -2.41 -0.92
C TRP A 59 20.95 -3.16 -1.74
N PRO A 60 20.70 -4.41 -2.15
CA PRO A 60 21.50 -5.04 -3.18
C PRO A 60 21.34 -4.29 -4.50
N LYS A 61 22.41 -4.30 -5.31
CA LYS A 61 22.43 -3.68 -6.63
C LYS A 61 21.24 -4.11 -7.49
N SER A 62 20.86 -5.39 -7.46
CA SER A 62 19.71 -5.92 -8.18
C SER A 62 18.41 -5.21 -7.79
N ALA A 63 18.18 -4.95 -6.49
CA ALA A 63 16.97 -4.30 -5.99
C ALA A 63 16.85 -2.85 -6.44
N LEU A 64 17.99 -2.14 -6.44
CA LEU A 64 18.04 -0.76 -6.96
C LEU A 64 17.69 -0.70 -8.45
N LEU A 65 18.11 -1.69 -9.25
CA LEU A 65 17.73 -1.77 -10.66
C LEU A 65 16.21 -1.96 -10.85
N GLY A 66 15.56 -2.72 -9.96
CA GLY A 66 14.11 -2.81 -9.93
C GLY A 66 13.43 -1.50 -9.50
N PHE A 67 13.94 -0.84 -8.46
CA PHE A 67 13.45 0.47 -8.03
C PHE A 67 13.59 1.55 -9.09
N ARG A 68 14.61 1.49 -9.95
CA ARG A 68 14.74 2.41 -11.08
C ARG A 68 13.48 2.43 -11.96
N ASN A 69 12.84 1.28 -12.14
CA ASN A 69 11.70 1.14 -13.05
C ASN A 69 10.37 1.49 -12.37
N TYR A 70 10.19 1.09 -11.11
CA TYR A 70 8.88 1.15 -10.44
C TYR A 70 8.79 2.13 -9.27
N ILE A 71 9.93 2.56 -8.71
CA ILE A 71 10.00 3.57 -7.63
C ILE A 71 11.19 4.51 -7.87
N PRO A 72 11.24 5.18 -9.04
CA PRO A 72 12.41 5.91 -9.51
C PRO A 72 12.88 6.98 -8.51
N THR A 73 11.97 7.59 -7.75
CA THR A 73 12.35 8.59 -6.73
C THR A 73 13.21 8.01 -5.60
N SER A 74 12.96 6.75 -5.21
CA SER A 74 13.78 6.07 -4.19
C SER A 74 15.14 5.71 -4.76
N PHE A 75 15.19 5.24 -6.01
CA PHE A 75 16.43 5.01 -6.73
C PHE A 75 17.28 6.29 -6.85
N ARG A 76 16.66 7.42 -7.26
CA ARG A 76 17.33 8.73 -7.36
C ARG A 76 17.90 9.22 -6.04
N ARG A 77 17.18 9.05 -4.94
CA ARG A 77 17.70 9.40 -3.60
C ARG A 77 18.98 8.64 -3.27
N VAL A 78 19.05 7.36 -3.60
CA VAL A 78 20.21 6.51 -3.32
C VAL A 78 21.40 6.86 -4.21
N TRP A 79 21.18 7.17 -5.49
CA TRP A 79 22.28 7.48 -6.39
C TRP A 79 22.76 8.94 -6.32
N LYS A 80 21.97 9.85 -5.73
CA LYS A 80 22.36 11.26 -5.56
C LYS A 80 23.75 11.38 -4.93
N GLY A 81 24.73 11.84 -5.72
CA GLY A 81 26.13 11.99 -5.29
C GLY A 81 27.05 10.80 -5.59
N ILE A 82 26.62 9.79 -6.35
CA ILE A 82 27.50 8.76 -6.92
C ILE A 82 28.12 9.31 -8.22
N HIS A 83 29.44 9.34 -8.30
CA HIS A 83 30.13 9.74 -9.53
C HIS A 83 30.07 8.57 -10.53
N ASN A 84 29.59 8.83 -11.76
CA ASN A 84 29.45 7.85 -12.84
C ASN A 84 28.56 6.62 -12.48
N PRO A 85 27.23 6.81 -12.32
CA PRO A 85 26.30 5.74 -11.93
C PRO A 85 26.23 4.62 -12.96
N THR A 86 26.52 4.91 -14.23
CA THR A 86 26.42 3.93 -15.31
C THR A 86 27.44 2.81 -15.19
N LYS A 87 28.59 3.07 -14.54
CA LYS A 87 29.55 2.02 -14.17
C LYS A 87 28.94 0.97 -13.25
N PHE A 88 28.03 1.38 -12.37
CA PHE A 88 27.42 0.48 -11.40
C PHE A 88 26.16 -0.16 -11.96
N PHE A 89 25.28 0.61 -12.57
CA PHE A 89 23.94 0.15 -12.94
C PHE A 89 23.75 -0.12 -14.44
N GLY A 90 24.83 0.01 -15.22
CA GLY A 90 24.76 0.02 -16.67
C GLY A 90 24.31 1.39 -17.19
N PRO A 91 24.39 1.64 -18.51
CA PRO A 91 23.78 2.82 -19.10
C PRO A 91 22.31 2.91 -18.65
N ASP A 92 21.84 4.12 -18.40
CA ASP A 92 20.40 4.29 -18.31
C ASP A 92 19.88 4.06 -19.72
N THR A 93 19.20 2.94 -19.93
CA THR A 93 18.75 2.55 -21.27
C THR A 93 17.57 3.41 -21.74
N GLU A 94 17.17 4.42 -20.98
CA GLU A 94 15.97 5.21 -21.17
C GLU A 94 16.20 6.69 -20.82
N GLU A 95 16.65 7.47 -21.81
CA GLU A 95 16.35 8.91 -21.88
C GLU A 95 14.84 9.16 -22.16
N ASN A 96 14.04 8.10 -22.34
CA ASN A 96 12.58 8.14 -22.55
C ASN A 96 11.88 7.37 -21.41
N GLY A 97 10.95 7.97 -20.65
CA GLY A 97 10.09 7.23 -19.72
C GLY A 97 10.19 7.58 -18.22
N ASP A 98 11.17 8.41 -17.81
CA ASP A 98 11.38 8.73 -16.39
C ASP A 98 10.19 9.50 -15.77
N ARG A 99 9.53 10.33 -16.58
CA ARG A 99 8.29 11.02 -16.20
C ARG A 99 7.18 9.99 -15.96
N GLU A 100 6.95 9.09 -16.91
CA GLU A 100 5.91 8.06 -16.88
C GLU A 100 6.11 7.08 -15.71
N ARG A 101 7.36 6.69 -15.41
CA ARG A 101 7.68 5.86 -14.23
C ARG A 101 7.38 6.56 -12.91
N VAL A 102 7.67 7.86 -12.81
CA VAL A 102 7.26 8.65 -11.63
C VAL A 102 5.75 8.77 -11.54
N LEU A 103 5.06 8.93 -12.68
CA LEU A 103 3.61 8.96 -12.74
C LEU A 103 3.00 7.64 -12.21
N LEU A 104 3.52 6.49 -12.67
CA LEU A 104 3.12 5.17 -12.18
C LEU A 104 3.32 5.06 -10.65
N GLN A 105 4.50 5.45 -10.16
CA GLN A 105 4.80 5.44 -8.72
C GLN A 105 3.80 6.31 -7.93
N LEU A 106 3.53 7.53 -8.40
CA LEU A 106 2.63 8.46 -7.74
C LEU A 106 1.19 7.95 -7.70
N GLN A 107 0.66 7.45 -8.82
CA GLN A 107 -0.68 6.87 -8.88
C GLN A 107 -0.81 5.70 -7.89
N THR A 108 0.19 4.81 -7.86
CA THR A 108 0.22 3.69 -6.91
C THR A 108 0.30 4.14 -5.46
N GLU A 109 1.19 5.08 -5.12
CA GLU A 109 1.35 5.55 -3.74
C GLU A 109 0.13 6.35 -3.26
N LEU A 110 -0.46 7.22 -4.09
CA LEU A 110 -1.69 7.95 -3.76
C LEU A 110 -2.82 6.99 -3.43
N ASP A 111 -2.97 5.93 -4.22
CA ASP A 111 -4.00 4.94 -3.98
C ASP A 111 -3.80 4.17 -2.69
N ALA A 112 -2.63 3.54 -2.55
CA ALA A 112 -2.31 2.72 -1.40
C ALA A 112 -2.32 3.51 -0.08
N LYS A 113 -1.94 4.79 -0.09
CA LYS A 113 -1.91 5.62 1.13
C LYS A 113 -3.28 6.18 1.48
N SER A 114 -4.07 6.61 0.49
CA SER A 114 -5.44 7.09 0.71
C SER A 114 -6.33 6.01 1.34
N ALA A 115 -6.22 4.75 0.90
CA ALA A 115 -7.02 3.64 1.42
C ALA A 115 -6.84 3.38 2.93
N THR A 116 -5.68 3.71 3.47
CA THR A 116 -5.42 3.51 4.91
C THR A 116 -6.00 4.60 5.80
N ILE A 117 -6.55 5.70 5.25
CA ILE A 117 -7.15 6.79 6.04
C ILE A 117 -8.47 6.34 6.64
N ASP A 118 -9.32 5.70 5.83
CA ASP A 118 -10.64 5.27 6.27
C ASP A 118 -10.53 4.24 7.39
N ALA A 119 -9.54 3.35 7.31
CA ALA A 119 -9.21 2.43 8.39
C ALA A 119 -8.74 3.14 9.67
N ALA A 120 -8.03 4.26 9.55
CA ALA A 120 -7.60 5.05 10.72
C ALA A 120 -8.78 5.74 11.40
N VAL A 121 -9.77 6.22 10.62
CA VAL A 121 -10.95 6.91 11.16
C VAL A 121 -12.00 5.93 11.69
N ALA A 122 -12.41 4.95 10.89
CA ALA A 122 -13.53 4.08 11.22
C ALA A 122 -13.17 3.00 12.26
N HIS A 123 -11.92 2.51 12.27
CA HIS A 123 -11.51 1.34 13.07
C HIS A 123 -10.53 1.67 14.21
N ASN A 124 -10.53 2.90 14.72
CA ASN A 124 -9.66 3.32 15.83
C ASN A 124 -8.15 3.05 15.60
N ARG A 125 -7.69 3.00 14.35
CA ARG A 125 -6.27 2.76 14.01
C ARG A 125 -5.45 4.05 13.98
N ALA A 126 -6.01 5.15 14.47
CA ALA A 126 -5.35 6.42 14.61
C ALA A 126 -4.35 6.39 15.78
N SER A 127 -3.15 6.86 15.52
CA SER A 127 -2.12 7.15 16.51
C SER A 127 -1.32 8.35 16.03
N LEU A 128 -0.58 9.01 16.91
CA LEU A 128 0.28 10.13 16.53
C LEU A 128 1.19 9.75 15.35
N GLY A 129 1.87 8.61 15.44
CA GLY A 129 2.72 8.09 14.36
C GLY A 129 1.96 7.84 13.06
N THR A 130 0.73 7.31 13.14
CA THR A 130 -0.14 7.08 11.98
C THR A 130 -0.48 8.39 11.26
N ILE A 131 -0.94 9.40 11.99
CA ILE A 131 -1.47 10.65 11.42
C ILE A 131 -0.34 11.51 10.88
N VAL A 132 0.73 11.65 11.64
CA VAL A 132 1.92 12.40 11.23
C VAL A 132 2.52 11.79 9.97
N ASN A 133 2.66 10.47 9.92
CA ASN A 133 3.19 9.80 8.74
C ASN A 133 2.30 9.99 7.49
N LYS A 134 0.97 9.99 7.65
CA LYS A 134 0.04 10.29 6.53
C LYS A 134 0.20 11.72 6.02
N ALA A 135 0.31 12.70 6.91
CA ALA A 135 0.53 14.09 6.55
C ALA A 135 1.87 14.31 5.81
N HIS A 136 2.96 13.69 6.29
CA HIS A 136 4.26 13.72 5.61
C HIS A 136 4.22 13.01 4.26
N HIS A 137 3.54 11.86 4.16
CA HIS A 137 3.37 11.14 2.90
C HIS A 137 2.61 11.97 1.86
N LEU A 138 1.50 12.58 2.25
CA LEU A 138 0.69 13.43 1.37
C LEU A 138 1.52 14.60 0.81
N ASN A 139 2.16 15.37 1.68
CA ASN A 139 3.03 16.48 1.28
C ASN A 139 4.20 16.01 0.40
N ARG A 140 4.80 14.85 0.69
CA ARG A 140 5.86 14.27 -0.14
C ARG A 140 5.37 13.96 -1.54
N LEU A 141 4.21 13.31 -1.68
CA LEU A 141 3.63 12.94 -2.96
C LEU A 141 3.29 14.18 -3.78
N TYR A 142 2.71 15.20 -3.14
CA TYR A 142 2.48 16.50 -3.75
C TYR A 142 3.79 17.13 -4.27
N VAL A 143 4.84 17.22 -3.45
CA VAL A 143 6.13 17.78 -3.88
C VAL A 143 6.74 17.01 -5.05
N ILE A 144 6.70 15.68 -5.03
CA ILE A 144 7.19 14.86 -6.14
C ILE A 144 6.38 15.17 -7.42
N GLY A 145 5.06 15.19 -7.34
CA GLY A 145 4.23 15.48 -8.50
C GLY A 145 4.41 16.90 -9.04
N ARG A 146 4.59 17.90 -8.16
CA ARG A 146 4.94 19.28 -8.55
C ARG A 146 6.26 19.36 -9.30
N GLN A 147 7.31 18.72 -8.76
CA GLN A 147 8.64 18.69 -9.39
C GLN A 147 8.62 18.07 -10.79
N HIS A 148 7.66 17.19 -11.06
CA HIS A 148 7.48 16.52 -12.35
C HIS A 148 6.36 17.12 -13.21
N GLY A 149 5.75 18.23 -12.78
CA GLY A 149 4.72 18.93 -13.55
C GLY A 149 3.37 18.21 -13.64
N PHE A 150 3.07 17.29 -12.72
CA PHE A 150 1.81 16.55 -12.68
C PHE A 150 0.71 17.23 -11.89
N PHE A 151 1.07 18.12 -10.96
CA PHE A 151 0.10 18.85 -10.14
C PHE A 151 0.19 20.35 -10.42
N PRO A 152 -0.95 21.08 -10.38
CA PRO A 152 -0.96 22.53 -10.28
C PRO A 152 -0.38 22.97 -8.92
N GLU A 153 -0.12 24.27 -8.79
CA GLU A 153 0.35 24.82 -7.51
C GLU A 153 -0.78 24.91 -6.49
N HIS A 154 -0.56 24.25 -5.35
CA HIS A 154 -1.35 24.30 -4.13
C HIS A 154 -0.55 24.91 -2.98
N GLU A 155 -1.26 25.29 -1.91
CA GLU A 155 -0.63 25.69 -0.65
C GLU A 155 0.33 24.60 -0.14
N TYR A 156 1.55 25.02 0.23
CA TYR A 156 2.58 24.14 0.77
C TYR A 156 3.31 24.81 1.93
N PRO A 157 3.55 24.11 3.04
CA PRO A 157 3.09 22.74 3.34
C PRO A 157 1.57 22.67 3.59
N MET A 158 0.95 21.55 3.22
CA MET A 158 -0.43 21.26 3.64
C MET A 158 -0.41 20.91 5.12
N LEU A 159 -0.96 21.80 5.95
CA LEU A 159 -1.09 21.64 7.39
C LEU A 159 -2.52 21.21 7.77
N PHE A 160 -2.64 20.43 8.84
CA PHE A 160 -3.90 19.77 9.24
C PHE A 160 -4.22 20.04 10.71
N GLY A 161 -3.99 21.27 11.17
CA GLY A 161 -4.14 21.66 12.58
C GLY A 161 -2.99 21.13 13.47
N ASP A 162 -3.21 21.14 14.79
CA ASP A 162 -2.24 20.58 15.74
C ASP A 162 -2.37 19.05 15.81
N LEU A 163 -1.48 18.36 15.10
CA LEU A 163 -1.45 16.90 15.08
C LEU A 163 -1.02 16.26 16.40
N ARG A 164 -0.48 17.04 17.36
CA ARG A 164 -0.12 16.52 18.68
C ARG A 164 -1.34 16.36 19.59
N ASP A 165 -2.43 17.05 19.26
CA ASP A 165 -3.68 17.02 19.99
C ASP A 165 -4.62 15.95 19.39
N PRO A 166 -4.93 14.86 20.14
CA PRO A 166 -5.83 13.81 19.68
C PRO A 166 -7.24 14.30 19.32
N ASP A 167 -7.70 15.40 19.91
CA ASP A 167 -9.04 15.94 19.63
C ASP A 167 -9.14 16.49 18.19
N ASN A 168 -8.01 16.84 17.58
CA ASN A 168 -7.94 17.32 16.19
C ASN A 168 -7.77 16.20 15.16
N TRP A 169 -7.56 14.95 15.59
CA TRP A 169 -7.16 13.87 14.68
C TRP A 169 -8.20 13.51 13.63
N THR A 170 -9.47 13.51 14.00
CA THR A 170 -10.56 13.20 13.06
C THR A 170 -10.67 14.27 11.97
N ASP A 171 -10.66 15.55 12.35
CA ASP A 171 -10.70 16.66 11.39
C ASP A 171 -9.43 16.69 10.52
N ALA A 172 -8.26 16.39 11.09
CA ALA A 172 -7.02 16.25 10.33
C ALA A 172 -7.09 15.13 9.29
N LEU A 173 -7.63 13.97 9.65
CA LEU A 173 -7.82 12.83 8.74
C LEU A 173 -8.84 13.15 7.63
N ILE A 174 -9.90 13.90 7.94
CA ILE A 174 -10.85 14.43 6.94
C ILE A 174 -10.13 15.35 5.96
N GLY A 175 -9.37 16.32 6.44
CA GLY A 175 -8.57 17.22 5.61
C GLY A 175 -7.60 16.46 4.70
N MET A 176 -6.88 15.47 5.24
CA MET A 176 -6.00 14.61 4.46
C MET A 176 -6.77 13.80 3.42
N LYS A 177 -7.95 13.27 3.76
CA LYS A 177 -8.78 12.49 2.81
C LYS A 177 -9.19 13.36 1.62
N TYR A 178 -9.63 14.59 1.86
CA TYR A 178 -9.97 15.54 0.79
C TYR A 178 -8.75 15.84 -0.08
N ALA A 179 -7.61 16.16 0.52
CA ALA A 179 -6.39 16.42 -0.24
C ALA A 179 -5.93 15.21 -1.06
N PHE A 180 -6.01 13.98 -0.53
CA PHE A 180 -5.73 12.78 -1.32
C PHE A 180 -6.71 12.59 -2.48
N ASN A 181 -8.00 12.86 -2.27
CA ASN A 181 -9.00 12.77 -3.33
C ASN A 181 -8.78 13.82 -4.43
N GLU A 182 -8.38 15.02 -4.05
CA GLU A 182 -8.00 16.10 -4.97
C GLU A 182 -6.78 15.72 -5.79
N LEU A 183 -5.67 15.30 -5.16
CA LEU A 183 -4.48 14.84 -5.89
C LEU A 183 -4.77 13.65 -6.81
N LYS A 184 -5.67 12.73 -6.41
CA LYS A 184 -6.12 11.62 -7.27
C LYS A 184 -6.91 12.09 -8.50
N ARG A 185 -7.67 13.19 -8.40
CA ARG A 185 -8.38 13.80 -9.53
C ARG A 185 -7.41 14.52 -10.47
N GLU A 186 -6.43 15.21 -9.91
CA GLU A 186 -5.47 16.00 -10.69
C GLU A 186 -4.42 15.17 -11.41
N ILE A 187 -3.97 14.06 -10.80
CA ILE A 187 -2.88 13.26 -11.37
C ILE A 187 -3.28 12.71 -12.75
N PRO A 188 -2.45 12.87 -13.80
CA PRO A 188 -2.75 12.29 -15.11
C PRO A 188 -2.90 10.77 -15.03
N ILE A 189 -3.73 10.16 -15.89
CA ILE A 189 -3.95 8.70 -15.95
C ILE A 189 -3.45 8.04 -17.25
N GLY A 190 -2.87 8.83 -18.15
CA GLY A 190 -2.54 8.41 -19.53
C GLY A 190 -3.74 8.51 -20.47
N SER A 191 -3.49 8.64 -21.78
CA SER A 191 -4.53 8.91 -22.78
C SER A 191 -5.33 7.68 -23.22
N ARG A 192 -4.96 6.49 -22.76
CA ARG A 192 -5.67 5.26 -23.10
C ARG A 192 -7.09 5.25 -22.53
N GLU A 193 -8.07 5.09 -23.43
CA GLU A 193 -9.48 4.92 -23.10
C GLU A 193 -9.83 3.45 -22.94
N TYR A 194 -10.79 3.17 -22.05
CA TYR A 194 -11.26 1.81 -21.76
C TYR A 194 -12.78 1.75 -21.82
N ASP A 195 -13.29 0.62 -22.32
CA ASP A 195 -14.71 0.31 -22.25
C ASP A 195 -15.19 0.29 -20.80
N ILE A 196 -16.29 0.99 -20.53
CA ILE A 196 -16.89 1.05 -19.20
C ILE A 196 -18.09 0.11 -19.14
N VAL A 197 -18.09 -0.78 -18.13
CA VAL A 197 -19.24 -1.62 -17.80
C VAL A 197 -19.83 -1.17 -16.48
N VAL A 198 -21.11 -0.79 -16.49
CA VAL A 198 -21.85 -0.46 -15.27
C VAL A 198 -22.42 -1.75 -14.68
N ARG A 199 -21.95 -2.15 -13.50
CA ARG A 199 -22.53 -3.28 -12.76
C ARG A 199 -23.67 -2.80 -11.87
N LYS A 200 -24.70 -3.64 -11.80
CA LYS A 200 -25.91 -3.45 -10.99
C LYS A 200 -25.86 -4.37 -9.77
N PRO A 201 -26.67 -4.08 -8.72
CA PRO A 201 -26.77 -4.93 -7.55
C PRO A 201 -27.01 -6.39 -7.91
N TYR A 202 -26.17 -7.25 -7.33
CA TYR A 202 -26.38 -8.69 -7.37
C TYR A 202 -27.34 -9.01 -6.23
N THR A 203 -28.29 -9.91 -6.46
CA THR A 203 -29.26 -10.47 -5.50
C THR A 203 -30.63 -9.80 -5.40
N ASP A 204 -31.61 -10.65 -5.09
CA ASP A 204 -32.93 -10.33 -4.53
C ASP A 204 -32.78 -9.48 -3.25
N PRO A 205 -33.42 -8.29 -3.16
CA PRO A 205 -33.33 -7.39 -2.01
C PRO A 205 -33.58 -8.07 -0.65
N GLU A 206 -34.50 -9.04 -0.58
CA GLU A 206 -34.83 -9.71 0.68
C GLU A 206 -33.69 -10.57 1.23
N LYS A 207 -32.90 -11.19 0.33
CA LYS A 207 -31.73 -11.99 0.73
C LYS A 207 -30.52 -11.14 1.08
N LEU A 208 -30.47 -9.92 0.56
CA LEU A 208 -29.33 -9.02 0.72
C LEU A 208 -29.11 -8.65 2.20
N HIS A 209 -30.14 -8.17 2.89
CA HIS A 209 -30.05 -7.78 4.31
C HIS A 209 -29.80 -8.95 5.26
N GLN A 210 -30.26 -10.16 4.91
CA GLN A 210 -30.01 -11.37 5.69
C GLN A 210 -28.56 -11.84 5.62
N LEU A 211 -27.93 -11.69 4.46
CA LEU A 211 -26.53 -12.08 4.23
C LEU A 211 -25.56 -10.97 4.66
N TYR A 212 -25.97 -9.72 4.55
CA TYR A 212 -25.14 -8.53 4.76
C TYR A 212 -25.84 -7.52 5.67
N PRO A 213 -25.94 -7.80 6.99
CA PRO A 213 -26.67 -6.95 7.93
C PRO A 213 -26.06 -5.55 8.08
N PHE A 214 -24.82 -5.35 7.62
CA PHE A 214 -24.18 -4.03 7.62
C PHE A 214 -24.75 -3.05 6.59
N ILE A 215 -25.53 -3.52 5.60
CA ILE A 215 -26.18 -2.63 4.63
C ILE A 215 -27.19 -1.72 5.34
N GLU A 216 -28.07 -2.28 6.15
CA GLU A 216 -29.06 -1.51 6.93
C GLU A 216 -28.36 -0.54 7.90
N TRP A 217 -27.23 -0.97 8.46
CA TRP A 217 -26.40 -0.11 9.31
C TRP A 217 -25.83 1.08 8.52
N PHE A 218 -25.30 0.87 7.31
CA PHE A 218 -24.83 1.96 6.45
C PHE A 218 -25.97 2.91 6.05
N GLU A 219 -27.12 2.37 5.65
CA GLU A 219 -28.31 3.15 5.29
C GLU A 219 -28.75 4.04 6.46
N LYS A 220 -28.75 3.51 7.68
CA LYS A 220 -29.07 4.29 8.88
C LYS A 220 -28.01 5.34 9.23
N LYS A 221 -26.72 5.02 9.12
CA LYS A 221 -25.61 5.90 9.50
C LYS A 221 -25.37 7.03 8.52
N LEU A 222 -25.50 6.73 7.23
CA LEU A 222 -25.16 7.65 6.15
C LEU A 222 -26.41 8.30 5.53
N GLY A 223 -27.60 7.69 5.65
CA GLY A 223 -28.84 8.23 5.12
C GLY A 223 -28.73 8.57 3.63
N ASP A 224 -29.23 9.75 3.26
CA ASP A 224 -29.19 10.28 1.89
C ASP A 224 -27.76 10.49 1.35
N ASN A 225 -26.74 10.44 2.22
CA ASN A 225 -25.35 10.55 1.80
C ASN A 225 -24.83 9.25 1.14
N LEU A 226 -25.47 8.11 1.36
CA LEU A 226 -25.06 6.82 0.80
C LEU A 226 -25.45 6.70 -0.67
N ALA A 227 -24.47 6.53 -1.55
CA ALA A 227 -24.69 6.37 -2.99
C ALA A 227 -24.54 4.91 -3.49
N GLY A 228 -23.82 4.06 -2.75
CA GLY A 228 -23.69 2.64 -3.10
C GLY A 228 -22.68 1.89 -2.25
N ILE A 229 -22.83 0.55 -2.22
CA ILE A 229 -21.95 -0.35 -1.48
C ILE A 229 -21.48 -1.45 -2.41
N LEU A 230 -20.17 -1.69 -2.41
CA LEU A 230 -19.53 -2.80 -3.10
C LEU A 230 -18.71 -3.61 -2.10
N LEU A 231 -18.95 -4.91 -2.07
CA LEU A 231 -18.19 -5.87 -1.30
C LEU A 231 -17.07 -6.44 -2.16
N TYR A 232 -15.86 -6.50 -1.62
CA TYR A 232 -14.70 -7.13 -2.24
C TYR A 232 -14.00 -8.08 -1.25
N GLY A 233 -12.88 -8.65 -1.65
CA GLY A 233 -12.11 -9.55 -0.79
C GLY A 233 -12.69 -10.96 -0.72
N SER A 234 -12.47 -11.64 0.40
CA SER A 234 -12.77 -13.07 0.55
C SER A 234 -14.28 -13.33 0.68
N ALA A 235 -15.01 -12.49 1.42
CA ALA A 235 -16.45 -12.60 1.60
C ALA A 235 -17.25 -12.42 0.28
N ALA A 236 -16.71 -11.67 -0.69
CA ALA A 236 -17.34 -11.47 -1.99
C ALA A 236 -17.26 -12.71 -2.91
N ARG A 237 -16.42 -13.70 -2.58
CA ARG A 237 -16.12 -14.85 -3.45
C ARG A 237 -16.95 -16.11 -3.15
N THR A 238 -17.87 -16.04 -2.20
CA THR A 238 -18.60 -17.22 -1.69
C THR A 238 -20.10 -16.99 -1.68
N GLU A 239 -20.89 -18.04 -1.81
CA GLU A 239 -22.34 -17.99 -1.59
C GLU A 239 -22.68 -17.83 -0.10
N ASP A 240 -21.79 -18.26 0.80
CA ASP A 240 -21.95 -18.14 2.25
C ASP A 240 -20.84 -17.25 2.86
N PRO A 241 -21.03 -15.92 2.88
CA PRO A 241 -20.05 -14.98 3.41
C PRO A 241 -19.84 -15.13 4.93
N LYS A 242 -20.70 -15.89 5.63
CA LYS A 242 -20.54 -16.18 7.06
C LYS A 242 -19.34 -17.08 7.36
N LYS A 243 -18.70 -17.70 6.36
CA LYS A 243 -17.52 -18.57 6.53
C LYS A 243 -16.15 -17.88 6.46
N PHE A 244 -16.08 -16.58 6.20
CA PHE A 244 -14.82 -15.83 6.00
C PHE A 244 -14.48 -14.89 7.17
N SER A 245 -13.28 -14.32 7.22
CA SER A 245 -12.86 -13.49 8.36
C SER A 245 -13.63 -12.16 8.43
N ASP A 246 -13.60 -11.33 7.38
CA ASP A 246 -14.09 -9.94 7.41
C ASP A 246 -14.88 -9.57 6.15
N TYR A 247 -15.63 -8.46 6.24
CA TYR A 247 -16.34 -7.85 5.11
C TYR A 247 -15.59 -6.59 4.66
N ASP A 248 -14.91 -6.65 3.52
CA ASP A 248 -14.21 -5.49 2.95
C ASP A 248 -15.12 -4.73 1.98
N ASN A 249 -15.43 -3.46 2.27
CA ASN A 249 -16.40 -2.68 1.51
C ASN A 249 -15.81 -1.41 0.91
N TRP A 250 -16.16 -1.12 -0.34
CA TRP A 250 -16.14 0.23 -0.89
C TRP A 250 -17.52 0.86 -0.69
N VAL A 251 -17.54 2.05 -0.10
CA VAL A 251 -18.77 2.79 0.20
C VAL A 251 -18.73 4.11 -0.55
N ARG A 252 -19.60 4.25 -1.56
CA ARG A 252 -19.76 5.50 -2.32
C ARG A 252 -20.64 6.46 -1.54
N VAL A 253 -20.18 7.71 -1.42
CA VAL A 253 -20.87 8.76 -0.67
C VAL A 253 -20.87 10.09 -1.40
N HIS A 254 -21.94 10.87 -1.26
CA HIS A 254 -22.05 12.18 -1.91
C HIS A 254 -21.15 13.24 -1.24
N ASP A 255 -21.01 13.17 0.08
CA ASP A 255 -20.15 13.99 0.92
C ASP A 255 -19.22 13.10 1.76
N VAL A 256 -17.94 13.12 1.39
CA VAL A 256 -16.89 12.35 2.06
C VAL A 256 -16.70 12.80 3.52
N GLY A 257 -16.74 14.10 3.81
CA GLY A 257 -16.49 14.62 5.15
C GLY A 257 -17.62 14.28 6.10
N ALA A 258 -18.87 14.42 5.64
CA ALA A 258 -20.04 13.98 6.41
C ALA A 258 -19.99 12.47 6.70
N ALA A 259 -19.61 11.65 5.70
CA ALA A 259 -19.47 10.21 5.89
C ALA A 259 -18.35 9.85 6.88
N VAL A 260 -17.18 10.47 6.76
CA VAL A 260 -16.06 10.24 7.68
C VAL A 260 -16.44 10.62 9.10
N LYS A 261 -17.14 11.74 9.33
CA LYS A 261 -17.65 12.13 10.65
C LYS A 261 -18.67 11.14 11.20
N ALA A 262 -19.60 10.67 10.39
CA ALA A 262 -20.65 9.73 10.81
C ALA A 262 -20.09 8.34 11.18
N LEU A 263 -18.97 7.94 10.56
CA LEU A 263 -18.33 6.63 10.73
C LEU A 263 -17.14 6.64 11.69
N ALA A 264 -16.69 7.82 12.14
CA ALA A 264 -15.56 7.96 13.05
C ALA A 264 -15.75 7.13 14.32
N HIS A 265 -14.73 6.37 14.69
CA HIS A 265 -14.66 5.56 15.91
C HIS A 265 -15.75 4.48 16.07
N THR A 266 -16.48 4.17 15.01
CA THR A 266 -17.57 3.18 15.07
C THR A 266 -17.08 1.75 15.23
N ALA A 267 -15.89 1.41 14.72
CA ALA A 267 -15.29 0.07 14.73
C ALA A 267 -16.32 -1.06 14.49
N PRO A 268 -17.07 -1.03 13.37
CA PRO A 268 -18.24 -1.87 13.19
C PRO A 268 -17.86 -3.33 12.96
N SER A 269 -18.56 -4.23 13.64
CA SER A 269 -18.39 -5.69 13.52
C SER A 269 -19.75 -6.39 13.48
N VAL A 270 -19.87 -7.47 12.69
CA VAL A 270 -21.07 -8.31 12.65
C VAL A 270 -20.93 -9.44 13.66
N ILE A 271 -21.85 -9.49 14.63
CA ILE A 271 -21.95 -10.52 15.67
C ILE A 271 -23.37 -11.06 15.68
N SER A 272 -23.52 -12.38 15.53
CA SER A 272 -24.84 -13.05 15.53
C SER A 272 -25.87 -12.41 14.57
N GLY A 273 -25.39 -11.96 13.40
CA GLY A 273 -26.22 -11.34 12.36
C GLY A 273 -26.60 -9.88 12.60
N LYS A 274 -26.00 -9.20 13.57
CA LYS A 274 -26.22 -7.77 13.85
C LYS A 274 -24.91 -7.00 13.85
N VAL A 275 -24.95 -5.73 13.45
CA VAL A 275 -23.79 -4.84 13.59
C VAL A 275 -23.71 -4.32 15.01
N VAL A 276 -22.52 -4.43 15.59
CA VAL A 276 -22.12 -3.88 16.89
C VAL A 276 -20.97 -2.91 16.66
N GLU A 277 -21.03 -1.75 17.31
CA GLU A 277 -19.99 -0.71 17.25
C GLU A 277 -19.05 -0.82 18.46
N GLY A 278 -17.80 -0.37 18.30
CA GLY A 278 -16.80 -0.36 19.37
C GLY A 278 -16.25 -1.74 19.74
N TYR A 279 -16.52 -2.76 18.93
CA TYR A 279 -15.97 -4.10 19.18
C TYR A 279 -14.53 -4.19 18.64
N GLU A 280 -13.58 -4.24 19.58
CA GLU A 280 -12.14 -4.34 19.28
C GLU A 280 -11.58 -5.75 19.46
N GLY A 281 -12.44 -6.72 19.80
CA GLY A 281 -12.06 -8.13 19.90
C GLY A 281 -11.74 -8.76 18.54
N HIS A 282 -11.02 -9.87 18.56
CA HIS A 282 -10.69 -10.68 17.37
C HIS A 282 -11.23 -12.12 17.52
N GLU A 283 -12.40 -12.27 18.13
CA GLU A 283 -13.00 -13.60 18.34
C GLU A 283 -13.52 -14.16 17.03
N ASP A 284 -13.41 -15.49 16.83
CA ASP A 284 -13.73 -16.19 15.57
C ASP A 284 -15.17 -15.96 15.06
N PHE A 285 -16.08 -15.52 15.93
CA PHE A 285 -17.49 -15.27 15.59
C PHE A 285 -17.78 -13.82 15.20
N ALA A 286 -16.85 -12.89 15.44
CA ALA A 286 -16.98 -11.49 15.07
C ALA A 286 -16.31 -11.24 13.72
N LYS A 287 -17.02 -10.54 12.83
CA LYS A 287 -16.51 -10.18 11.51
C LYS A 287 -16.41 -8.68 11.40
N HIS A 288 -15.22 -8.13 11.20
CA HIS A 288 -15.09 -6.70 11.05
C HIS A 288 -15.68 -6.24 9.71
N VAL A 289 -16.33 -5.08 9.71
CA VAL A 289 -16.85 -4.43 8.51
C VAL A 289 -15.83 -3.40 8.06
N GLY A 290 -14.87 -3.82 7.24
CA GLY A 290 -13.89 -2.94 6.62
C GLY A 290 -14.54 -1.91 5.70
N ILE A 291 -14.10 -0.65 5.80
CA ILE A 291 -14.69 0.49 5.10
C ILE A 291 -13.61 1.24 4.31
N HIS A 292 -13.84 1.41 3.00
CA HIS A 292 -13.12 2.33 2.14
C HIS A 292 -14.11 3.34 1.54
N ILE A 293 -13.95 4.62 1.86
CA ILE A 293 -14.87 5.68 1.45
C ILE A 293 -14.43 6.24 0.11
N ILE A 294 -15.34 6.20 -0.87
CA ILE A 294 -15.15 6.68 -2.24
C ILE A 294 -16.16 7.81 -2.51
N PRO A 295 -15.77 8.95 -3.08
CA PRO A 295 -16.74 9.97 -3.49
C PRO A 295 -17.67 9.42 -4.59
N ALA A 296 -18.93 9.87 -4.59
CA ALA A 296 -19.92 9.58 -5.63
C ALA A 296 -19.62 10.36 -6.93
N ASP A 297 -18.44 10.12 -7.48
CA ASP A 297 -17.86 10.75 -8.66
C ASP A 297 -17.32 9.63 -9.55
N ASP A 298 -17.92 9.48 -10.73
CA ASP A 298 -17.57 8.41 -11.65
C ASP A 298 -16.15 8.55 -12.17
N GLU A 299 -15.64 9.77 -12.38
CA GLU A 299 -14.26 9.98 -12.82
C GLU A 299 -13.27 9.54 -11.74
N HIS A 300 -13.54 9.90 -10.48
CA HIS A 300 -12.71 9.45 -9.35
C HIS A 300 -12.71 7.93 -9.23
N LEU A 301 -13.88 7.30 -9.36
CA LEU A 301 -14.01 5.84 -9.32
C LEU A 301 -13.23 5.16 -10.45
N LEU A 302 -13.33 5.66 -11.69
CA LEU A 302 -12.58 5.14 -12.84
C LEU A 302 -11.06 5.22 -12.58
N ARG A 303 -10.58 6.36 -12.08
CA ARG A 303 -9.16 6.56 -11.70
C ARG A 303 -8.75 5.59 -10.59
N HIS A 304 -9.56 5.45 -9.56
CA HIS A 304 -9.30 4.54 -8.44
C HIS A 304 -9.19 3.09 -8.91
N ILE A 305 -10.11 2.63 -9.75
CA ILE A 305 -10.07 1.27 -10.31
C ILE A 305 -8.83 1.07 -11.18
N ARG A 306 -8.51 2.02 -12.06
CA ARG A 306 -7.29 1.93 -12.86
C ARG A 306 -6.07 1.81 -11.97
N PHE A 307 -5.97 2.53 -10.85
CA PHE A 307 -4.78 2.50 -9.98
C PHE A 307 -4.61 1.20 -9.14
N LEU A 308 -5.57 0.29 -9.17
CA LEU A 308 -5.47 -0.99 -8.50
C LEU A 308 -4.34 -1.85 -9.09
N HIS A 309 -3.81 -2.75 -8.25
CA HIS A 309 -2.76 -3.71 -8.62
C HIS A 309 -3.28 -4.86 -9.50
N ASP A 310 -4.58 -5.12 -9.49
CA ASP A 310 -5.23 -6.15 -10.32
C ASP A 310 -6.73 -5.83 -10.51
N PRO A 311 -7.08 -4.79 -11.28
CA PRO A 311 -8.48 -4.41 -11.48
C PRO A 311 -9.28 -5.54 -12.14
N THR A 312 -8.71 -6.28 -13.10
CA THR A 312 -9.45 -7.36 -13.79
C THR A 312 -9.90 -8.45 -12.83
N GLU A 313 -9.00 -8.94 -11.97
CA GLU A 313 -9.34 -9.97 -11.00
C GLU A 313 -10.21 -9.44 -9.85
N PHE A 314 -9.94 -8.21 -9.41
CA PHE A 314 -10.79 -7.52 -8.43
C PHE A 314 -12.24 -7.55 -8.90
N LEU A 315 -12.51 -7.15 -10.14
CA LEU A 315 -13.86 -7.07 -10.69
C LEU A 315 -14.57 -8.41 -10.82
N LYS A 316 -13.86 -9.47 -11.20
CA LYS A 316 -14.46 -10.82 -11.24
C LYS A 316 -14.99 -11.26 -9.88
N HIS A 317 -14.39 -10.77 -8.81
CA HIS A 317 -14.66 -11.21 -7.45
C HIS A 317 -15.38 -10.22 -6.55
N THR A 318 -15.70 -9.02 -7.05
CA THR A 318 -16.50 -8.04 -6.31
C THR A 318 -18.00 -8.27 -6.50
N ARG A 319 -18.77 -7.92 -5.47
CA ARG A 319 -20.24 -7.92 -5.49
C ARG A 319 -20.75 -6.51 -5.27
N VAL A 320 -21.54 -6.01 -6.22
CA VAL A 320 -22.31 -4.79 -6.01
C VAL A 320 -23.49 -5.15 -5.11
N LEU A 321 -23.55 -4.55 -3.92
CA LEU A 321 -24.63 -4.75 -2.98
C LEU A 321 -25.72 -3.69 -3.20
N THR A 322 -25.35 -2.43 -3.40
CA THR A 322 -26.27 -1.32 -3.71
C THR A 322 -25.63 -0.31 -4.67
N GLY A 323 -26.47 0.49 -5.33
CA GLY A 323 -26.04 1.55 -6.25
C GLY A 323 -25.55 1.06 -7.62
N HIS A 324 -25.00 1.98 -8.40
CA HIS A 324 -24.41 1.71 -9.71
C HIS A 324 -22.90 1.94 -9.67
N TRP A 325 -22.15 1.06 -10.33
CA TRP A 325 -20.70 1.08 -10.29
C TRP A 325 -20.13 0.95 -11.71
N PRO A 326 -19.63 2.05 -12.31
CA PRO A 326 -18.89 2.00 -13.57
C PRO A 326 -17.51 1.37 -13.36
N PHE A 327 -17.16 0.43 -14.24
CA PHE A 327 -15.88 -0.27 -14.22
C PHE A 327 -15.18 -0.23 -15.57
N PRO A 328 -13.96 0.31 -15.65
CA PRO A 328 -13.16 0.23 -16.86
C PRO A 328 -12.62 -1.20 -17.04
N LYS A 329 -12.71 -1.73 -18.25
CA LYS A 329 -12.03 -2.97 -18.64
C LYS A 329 -10.57 -2.66 -18.97
N VAL A 330 -9.72 -2.65 -17.94
CA VAL A 330 -8.30 -2.34 -18.08
C VAL A 330 -7.56 -3.48 -18.78
N ASP A 331 -6.74 -3.13 -19.76
CA ASP A 331 -5.91 -4.09 -20.50
C ASP A 331 -4.86 -4.75 -19.59
N GLU A 332 -4.51 -5.99 -19.93
CA GLU A 332 -3.60 -6.81 -19.14
C GLU A 332 -2.21 -6.19 -18.94
N ASP A 333 -1.69 -5.43 -19.91
CA ASP A 333 -0.38 -4.78 -19.78
C ASP A 333 -0.37 -3.72 -18.66
N GLU A 334 -1.38 -2.85 -18.60
CA GLU A 334 -1.53 -1.89 -17.50
C GLU A 334 -1.72 -2.61 -16.15
N VAL A 335 -2.51 -3.70 -16.11
CA VAL A 335 -2.70 -4.51 -14.90
C VAL A 335 -1.37 -5.05 -14.36
N LEU A 336 -0.56 -5.66 -15.22
CA LEU A 336 0.72 -6.23 -14.82
C LEU A 336 1.66 -5.19 -14.22
N GLU A 337 1.73 -4.01 -14.84
CA GLU A 337 2.69 -2.96 -14.52
C GLU A 337 2.31 -2.24 -13.22
N ARG A 338 1.02 -2.05 -12.99
CA ARG A 338 0.51 -1.58 -11.70
C ARG A 338 0.74 -2.60 -10.60
N GLY A 339 0.48 -3.88 -10.87
CA GLY A 339 0.77 -4.96 -9.94
C GLY A 339 2.23 -4.97 -9.48
N LEU A 340 3.16 -4.85 -10.44
CA LEU A 340 4.59 -4.74 -10.17
C LEU A 340 4.95 -3.45 -9.40
N SER A 341 4.39 -2.30 -9.77
CA SER A 341 4.58 -1.04 -9.05
C SER A 341 4.20 -1.17 -7.56
N HIS A 342 3.00 -1.71 -7.29
CA HIS A 342 2.56 -2.00 -5.92
C HIS A 342 3.51 -2.98 -5.22
N ALA A 343 3.96 -4.03 -5.92
CA ALA A 343 4.85 -5.05 -5.35
C ALA A 343 6.19 -4.45 -4.91
N TYR A 344 6.79 -3.59 -5.72
CA TYR A 344 8.01 -2.89 -5.34
C TYR A 344 7.78 -1.94 -4.15
N ILE A 345 6.62 -1.28 -4.06
CA ILE A 345 6.31 -0.40 -2.91
C ILE A 345 6.17 -1.22 -1.63
N LYS A 346 5.61 -2.43 -1.71
CA LYS A 346 5.58 -3.38 -0.59
C LYS A 346 6.97 -3.90 -0.23
N LEU A 347 7.83 -4.19 -1.21
CA LEU A 347 9.23 -4.56 -0.96
C LEU A 347 10.00 -3.45 -0.24
N LYS A 348 9.86 -2.19 -0.69
CA LYS A 348 10.43 -1.03 0.00
C LYS A 348 9.93 -0.92 1.45
N THR A 349 8.65 -1.18 1.67
CA THR A 349 8.05 -1.18 3.01
C THR A 349 8.67 -2.27 3.89
N LEU A 350 8.74 -3.51 3.40
CA LEU A 350 9.36 -4.65 4.08
C LEU A 350 10.81 -4.32 4.51
N CYS A 351 11.64 -3.87 3.58
CA CYS A 351 13.04 -3.55 3.86
C CYS A 351 13.19 -2.36 4.82
N SER A 352 12.32 -1.35 4.73
CA SER A 352 12.36 -0.19 5.65
C SER A 352 11.88 -0.56 7.05
N SER A 353 10.96 -1.53 7.16
CA SER A 353 10.45 -2.03 8.43
C SER A 353 11.46 -2.93 9.15
N LEU A 354 12.42 -3.52 8.44
CA LEU A 354 13.49 -4.31 9.06
C LEU A 354 14.28 -3.47 10.05
N ASP A 355 14.73 -2.27 9.68
CA ASP A 355 15.48 -1.37 10.58
C ASP A 355 14.71 -1.06 11.86
N TRP A 356 13.41 -0.78 11.71
CA TRP A 356 12.57 -0.52 12.87
C TRP A 356 12.39 -1.76 13.76
N ALA A 357 12.03 -2.90 13.16
CA ALA A 357 11.81 -4.12 13.91
C ALA A 357 13.10 -4.66 14.54
N TYR A 358 14.26 -4.32 13.98
CA TYR A 358 15.55 -4.69 14.56
C TYR A 358 15.89 -3.86 15.79
N ARG A 359 15.53 -2.57 15.81
CA ARG A 359 15.78 -1.65 16.93
C ARG A 359 14.75 -1.78 18.05
N ASP A 360 13.50 -2.06 17.68
CA ASP A 360 12.37 -2.11 18.58
C ASP A 360 11.47 -3.30 18.22
N PRO A 361 11.98 -4.55 18.41
CA PRO A 361 11.22 -5.75 18.10
C PRO A 361 10.00 -5.94 19.00
N GLN A 362 10.02 -5.35 20.21
CA GLN A 362 8.90 -5.40 21.16
C GLN A 362 7.64 -4.78 20.56
N ARG A 363 7.76 -3.62 19.92
CA ARG A 363 6.61 -2.96 19.30
C ARG A 363 5.99 -3.75 18.14
N VAL A 364 6.73 -4.67 17.51
CA VAL A 364 6.18 -5.61 16.52
C VAL A 364 5.58 -6.84 17.22
N ALA A 365 6.21 -7.33 18.28
CA ALA A 365 5.69 -8.43 19.09
C ALA A 365 4.34 -8.08 19.72
N GLU A 366 4.15 -6.85 20.18
CA GLU A 366 2.87 -6.38 20.73
C GLU A 366 1.76 -6.20 19.66
N ALA A 367 2.09 -6.32 18.37
CA ALA A 367 1.18 -6.09 17.25
C ALA A 367 1.20 -7.24 16.22
N PRO A 368 0.53 -8.38 16.49
CA PRO A 368 0.52 -9.55 15.60
C PRO A 368 0.11 -9.22 14.16
N ALA A 369 -0.92 -8.38 13.99
CA ALA A 369 -1.40 -7.95 12.67
C ALA A 369 -0.33 -7.17 11.88
N LEU A 370 0.57 -6.45 12.57
CA LEU A 370 1.67 -5.73 11.93
C LEU A 370 2.76 -6.69 11.46
N PHE A 371 3.14 -7.66 12.29
CA PHE A 371 4.07 -8.72 11.86
C PHE A 371 3.55 -9.43 10.61
N GLU A 372 2.29 -9.88 10.66
CA GLU A 372 1.63 -10.53 9.54
C GLU A 372 1.62 -9.64 8.28
N PHE A 373 1.28 -8.36 8.43
CA PHE A 373 1.29 -7.40 7.32
C PHE A 373 2.68 -7.29 6.67
N LEU A 374 3.75 -7.33 7.47
CA LEU A 374 5.12 -7.26 6.95
C LEU A 374 5.50 -8.52 6.18
N VAL A 375 5.33 -9.70 6.77
CA VAL A 375 5.78 -10.96 6.15
C VAL A 375 4.91 -11.38 4.96
N LYS A 376 3.60 -11.07 4.98
CA LYS A 376 2.68 -11.41 3.89
C LYS A 376 2.97 -10.65 2.59
N ASN A 377 3.78 -9.59 2.62
CA ASN A 377 4.21 -8.86 1.40
C ASN A 377 5.00 -9.75 0.43
N LEU A 378 5.65 -10.82 0.91
CA LEU A 378 6.31 -11.79 0.02
C LEU A 378 5.35 -12.45 -0.97
N ARG A 379 4.16 -12.85 -0.50
CA ARG A 379 3.13 -13.46 -1.37
C ARG A 379 2.68 -12.48 -2.44
N PHE A 380 2.49 -11.22 -2.05
CA PHE A 380 2.12 -10.15 -2.97
C PHE A 380 3.19 -9.95 -4.03
N PHE A 381 4.47 -9.88 -3.62
CA PHE A 381 5.59 -9.75 -4.54
C PHE A 381 5.67 -10.95 -5.51
N LEU A 382 5.62 -12.18 -4.99
CA LEU A 382 5.64 -13.39 -5.80
C LEU A 382 4.50 -13.43 -6.82
N GLN A 383 3.26 -13.14 -6.38
CA GLN A 383 2.09 -13.15 -7.27
C GLN A 383 2.28 -12.23 -8.47
N HIS A 384 2.79 -11.02 -8.25
CA HIS A 384 2.94 -10.04 -9.32
C HIS A 384 4.18 -10.26 -10.18
N THR A 385 5.29 -10.77 -9.63
CA THR A 385 6.45 -11.15 -10.45
C THR A 385 6.15 -12.35 -11.34
N VAL A 386 5.45 -13.36 -10.81
CA VAL A 386 5.03 -14.51 -11.60
C VAL A 386 4.02 -14.08 -12.67
N ASN A 387 3.05 -13.22 -12.36
CA ASN A 387 2.14 -12.69 -13.37
C ASN A 387 2.87 -11.93 -14.49
N ALA A 388 3.93 -11.20 -14.16
CA ALA A 388 4.71 -10.47 -15.15
C ALA A 388 5.54 -11.38 -16.07
N ILE A 389 5.81 -12.62 -15.67
CA ILE A 389 6.58 -13.62 -16.44
C ILE A 389 5.63 -14.56 -17.20
N GLU A 390 4.63 -15.11 -16.51
CA GLU A 390 3.75 -16.17 -17.02
C GLU A 390 2.41 -15.65 -17.57
N GLY A 391 2.11 -14.37 -17.35
CA GLY A 391 0.81 -13.76 -17.66
C GLY A 391 -0.12 -13.68 -16.44
N PRO A 392 -1.18 -12.85 -16.50
CA PRO A 392 -2.10 -12.64 -15.39
C PRO A 392 -2.82 -13.94 -15.00
N ALA A 393 -2.55 -14.44 -13.80
CA ALA A 393 -3.28 -15.56 -13.23
C ALA A 393 -3.45 -15.35 -11.73
N PHE A 394 -4.68 -15.48 -11.24
CA PHE A 394 -4.91 -15.48 -9.81
C PHE A 394 -4.45 -16.82 -9.21
N ARG A 395 -3.60 -16.74 -8.19
CA ARG A 395 -3.17 -17.92 -7.44
C ARG A 395 -3.70 -17.80 -6.01
N HIS A 396 -4.39 -18.83 -5.55
CA HIS A 396 -4.87 -18.90 -4.18
C HIS A 396 -3.70 -18.88 -3.19
N LYS A 397 -3.98 -18.45 -1.95
CA LYS A 397 -3.01 -18.38 -0.85
C LYS A 397 -2.17 -19.65 -0.73
N ASP A 398 -2.79 -20.83 -0.76
CA ASP A 398 -2.10 -22.10 -0.53
C ASP A 398 -1.16 -22.46 -1.69
N ALA A 399 -1.54 -22.12 -2.93
CA ALA A 399 -0.69 -22.29 -4.10
C ALA A 399 0.55 -21.37 -4.02
N LEU A 400 0.35 -20.10 -3.66
CA LEU A 400 1.46 -19.16 -3.47
C LEU A 400 2.38 -19.57 -2.32
N ASN A 401 1.82 -20.04 -1.21
CA ASN A 401 2.59 -20.53 -0.07
C ASN A 401 3.44 -21.75 -0.44
N LYS A 402 2.86 -22.70 -1.18
CA LYS A 402 3.59 -23.87 -1.68
C LYS A 402 4.76 -23.46 -2.60
N MET A 403 4.53 -22.53 -3.53
CA MET A 403 5.60 -22.00 -4.39
C MET A 403 6.71 -21.30 -3.60
N LEU A 404 6.34 -20.60 -2.54
CA LEU A 404 7.31 -19.98 -1.63
C LEU A 404 8.13 -21.02 -0.87
N GLU A 405 7.49 -22.08 -0.36
CA GLU A 405 8.16 -23.20 0.31
C GLU A 405 9.13 -23.94 -0.61
N GLU A 406 8.72 -24.23 -1.85
CA GLU A 406 9.56 -24.87 -2.88
C GLU A 406 10.80 -24.02 -3.22
N ARG A 407 10.71 -22.69 -3.07
CA ARG A 407 11.81 -21.73 -3.21
C ARG A 407 12.61 -21.52 -1.92
N GLY A 408 12.33 -22.27 -0.86
CA GLY A 408 12.99 -22.12 0.45
C GLY A 408 12.65 -20.81 1.17
N CYS A 409 11.53 -20.16 0.80
CA CYS A 409 11.11 -18.85 1.30
C CYS A 409 9.73 -18.90 2.01
N PRO A 410 9.49 -19.82 2.97
CA PRO A 410 8.18 -19.95 3.61
C PRO A 410 7.79 -18.67 4.34
N ILE A 411 6.49 -18.38 4.42
CA ILE A 411 5.97 -17.26 5.21
C ILE A 411 6.08 -17.61 6.69
N PRO A 412 6.85 -16.87 7.50
CA PRO A 412 6.95 -17.13 8.93
C PRO A 412 5.61 -16.92 9.64
N GLU A 413 5.31 -17.79 10.59
CA GLU A 413 4.16 -17.63 11.49
C GLU A 413 4.46 -16.61 12.58
N TYR A 414 3.44 -15.99 13.16
CA TYR A 414 3.65 -15.08 14.28
C TYR A 414 4.03 -15.84 15.56
N ARG A 415 5.01 -15.31 16.30
CA ARG A 415 5.32 -15.72 17.68
C ARG A 415 5.59 -14.47 18.51
N ASN A 416 5.05 -14.42 19.72
CA ASN A 416 5.30 -13.34 20.67
C ASN A 416 6.69 -13.48 21.31
N ASP A 417 7.74 -13.40 20.48
CA ASP A 417 9.14 -13.48 20.87
C ASP A 417 9.94 -12.47 20.02
N PRO A 418 10.45 -11.38 20.63
CA PRO A 418 11.20 -10.33 19.95
C PRO A 418 12.37 -10.86 19.09
N ARG A 419 13.09 -11.88 19.56
CA ARG A 419 14.23 -12.45 18.82
C ARG A 419 13.74 -13.20 17.58
N TYR A 420 12.68 -13.99 17.74
CA TYR A 420 12.06 -14.67 16.62
C TYR A 420 11.54 -13.67 15.57
N ILE A 421 10.94 -12.56 16.00
CA ILE A 421 10.46 -11.51 15.09
C ILE A 421 11.60 -10.94 14.24
N GLN A 422 12.75 -10.65 14.85
CA GLN A 422 13.95 -10.19 14.13
C GLN A 422 14.41 -11.24 13.11
N GLU A 423 14.57 -12.49 13.52
CA GLU A 423 15.00 -13.60 12.65
C GLU A 423 14.03 -13.82 11.48
N ALA A 424 12.72 -13.77 11.74
CA ALA A 424 11.69 -13.93 10.73
C ALA A 424 11.69 -12.78 9.71
N LEU A 425 11.87 -11.53 10.16
CA LEU A 425 11.92 -10.38 9.27
C LEU A 425 13.22 -10.31 8.46
N LEU A 426 14.35 -10.74 9.03
CA LEU A 426 15.60 -10.90 8.27
C LEU A 426 15.42 -11.89 7.12
N LYS A 427 14.93 -13.10 7.42
CA LYS A 427 14.68 -14.15 6.42
C LYS A 427 13.68 -13.68 5.36
N THR A 428 12.60 -13.03 5.78
CA THR A 428 11.59 -12.47 4.88
C THR A 428 12.19 -11.41 3.97
N THR A 429 13.02 -10.51 4.50
CA THR A 429 13.66 -9.46 3.72
C THR A 429 14.63 -10.05 2.69
N VAL A 430 15.48 -11.00 3.08
CA VAL A 430 16.38 -11.70 2.17
C VAL A 430 15.59 -12.40 1.06
N ALA A 431 14.54 -13.13 1.39
CA ALA A 431 13.68 -13.80 0.42
C ALA A 431 13.08 -12.81 -0.60
N GLY A 432 12.58 -11.66 -0.14
CA GLY A 432 12.04 -10.62 -1.03
C GLY A 432 13.09 -10.04 -1.97
N LEU A 433 14.31 -9.82 -1.47
CA LEU A 433 15.45 -9.36 -2.27
C LEU A 433 15.93 -10.43 -3.28
N GLN A 434 15.89 -11.72 -2.92
CA GLN A 434 16.22 -12.83 -3.80
C GLN A 434 15.21 -12.95 -4.95
N MET A 435 13.91 -12.97 -4.64
CA MET A 435 12.85 -13.01 -5.67
C MET A 435 12.96 -11.83 -6.63
N GLN A 436 13.32 -10.65 -6.11
CA GLN A 436 13.54 -9.47 -6.93
C GLN A 436 14.75 -9.67 -7.87
N ALA A 437 15.86 -10.20 -7.36
CA ALA A 437 17.06 -10.44 -8.15
C ALA A 437 16.80 -11.44 -9.27
N GLU A 438 16.07 -12.52 -8.99
CA GLU A 438 15.60 -13.51 -9.96
C GLU A 438 14.73 -12.84 -11.04
N PHE A 439 13.73 -12.06 -10.63
CA PHE A 439 12.85 -11.34 -11.56
C PHE A 439 13.66 -10.39 -12.47
N HIS A 440 14.66 -9.70 -11.93
CA HIS A 440 15.52 -8.85 -12.74
C HIS A 440 16.37 -9.65 -13.74
N ALA A 441 16.88 -10.81 -13.35
CA ALA A 441 17.64 -11.71 -14.22
C ALA A 441 16.83 -12.25 -15.40
N HIS A 442 15.49 -12.29 -15.31
CA HIS A 442 14.62 -12.63 -16.44
C HIS A 442 14.65 -11.59 -17.57
N GLY A 443 15.19 -10.38 -17.35
CA GLY A 443 15.40 -9.39 -18.42
C GLY A 443 14.12 -8.73 -18.95
N ARG A 444 12.99 -8.83 -18.23
CA ARG A 444 11.75 -8.13 -18.60
C ARG A 444 11.97 -6.62 -18.62
N VAL A 445 11.53 -5.98 -19.70
CA VAL A 445 11.46 -4.53 -19.82
C VAL A 445 10.07 -4.07 -19.38
N PRO A 446 9.94 -3.06 -18.49
CA PRO A 446 8.65 -2.49 -18.12
C PRO A 446 7.93 -1.89 -19.34
N ASN A 447 6.63 -2.12 -19.46
CA ASN A 447 5.76 -1.48 -20.41
C ASN A 447 4.99 -0.34 -19.73
N ILE A 448 5.29 0.91 -20.06
CA ILE A 448 4.61 2.08 -19.48
C ILE A 448 3.87 2.89 -20.55
N ASP A 449 3.60 2.29 -21.71
CA ASP A 449 2.99 2.98 -22.85
C ASP A 449 1.57 3.48 -22.55
N PHE A 450 0.84 2.82 -21.64
CA PHE A 450 -0.48 3.26 -21.19
C PHE A 450 -0.47 4.61 -20.45
N LEU A 451 0.70 5.11 -20.04
CA LEU A 451 0.87 6.39 -19.35
C LEU A 451 1.29 7.53 -20.27
N LYS A 452 1.60 7.26 -21.55
CA LYS A 452 1.96 8.28 -22.51
C LYS A 452 0.74 9.15 -22.83
N GLU A 453 1.01 10.43 -23.12
CA GLU A 453 0.00 11.41 -23.56
C GLU A 453 -0.25 11.28 -25.07
#